data_AF-A0A4Q2X6K4-F1
#
_entry.id   AF-A0A4Q2X6K4-F1
#
_cell.length_a   1.000
_cell.length_b   1.000
_cell.length_c   1.000
_cell.angle_alpha   90.00
_cell.angle_beta   90.00
_cell.angle_gamma   90.00
#
_symmetry.space_group_name_H-M   'P 1'
#
loop_
_entity.id
_entity.type
_entity.pdbx_description
1 polymer ?
#
loop_
_entity_poly.entity_id
_entity_poly.type
_entity_poly.pdbx_seq_one_letter_code
_entity_poly.pdbx_strand_id
1 'polypeptide(L)'
;MKRLLSRCLVPFSMATALPLLFAHAEEPVPPAKDATAAKASFTDPKAAYRSYIEAIRAMDLTAALKCWSYEPEQEEAMKVVAGVWISHRRFEKAVDAVPEIKAEKKILEGYIRPDVTDKALDAAVAILSTAEVKENGGMAELLIKWDDKPQGSPDPEEIFLSGNQPAFVKADGGWKLTPVSDQGNLLGDGDFFAEGGWGRMLRDGVAMLDEASGKLEKGEIKTFAGLKALMGEREKAMKERNEQEKQNLKANEKPRPQ
;
A
#
# COMPACT_ATOMS: atom_id res chain seq x y z
N MET A 1 -45.27 42.69 41.95
CA MET A 1 -45.37 44.14 41.65
C MET A 1 -45.10 44.29 40.15
N LYS A 2 -46.08 44.30 39.23
CA LYS A 2 -46.97 45.39 38.77
C LYS A 2 -46.27 46.75 38.54
N ARG A 3 -46.06 47.08 37.26
CA ARG A 3 -46.14 48.38 36.51
C ARG A 3 -45.51 48.10 35.12
N LEU A 4 -46.19 47.95 33.97
CA LEU A 4 -47.34 48.60 33.30
C LEU A 4 -47.03 50.00 32.73
N LEU A 5 -47.29 50.12 31.42
CA LEU A 5 -47.39 51.31 30.54
C LEU A 5 -46.07 51.73 29.87
N SER A 6 -45.99 52.10 28.58
CA SER A 6 -47.02 52.66 27.71
C SER A 6 -46.65 52.50 26.23
N ARG A 7 -47.70 52.58 25.40
CA ARG A 7 -47.80 52.51 23.95
C ARG A 7 -46.96 53.58 23.23
N CYS A 8 -46.46 53.25 22.04
CA CYS A 8 -46.67 54.05 20.83
C CYS A 8 -46.49 53.19 19.55
N LEU A 9 -47.50 53.26 18.69
CA LEU A 9 -47.71 52.61 17.39
C LEU A 9 -47.61 53.76 16.35
N VAL A 10 -46.79 53.65 15.30
CA VAL A 10 -47.06 53.58 13.82
C VAL A 10 -46.15 54.66 13.14
N PRO A 11 -45.80 54.71 11.81
CA PRO A 11 -45.85 53.74 10.68
C PRO A 11 -44.55 53.62 9.82
N PHE A 12 -44.60 52.69 8.85
CA PHE A 12 -44.00 52.74 7.50
C PHE A 12 -42.47 52.90 7.34
N SER A 13 -41.79 51.85 6.86
CA SER A 13 -41.56 51.64 5.41
C SER A 13 -40.54 50.53 5.19
N MET A 14 -40.77 49.76 4.12
CA MET A 14 -39.87 48.75 3.59
C MET A 14 -38.48 49.32 3.28
N ALA A 15 -37.44 48.59 3.69
CA ALA A 15 -36.25 48.37 2.86
C ALA A 15 -35.58 47.09 3.35
N THR A 16 -35.85 46.00 2.64
CA THR A 16 -35.05 44.78 2.64
C THR A 16 -33.62 45.13 2.26
N ALA A 17 -32.68 44.97 3.19
CA ALA A 17 -31.28 44.75 2.87
C ALA A 17 -30.87 43.46 3.60
N LEU A 18 -30.99 42.33 2.90
CA LEU A 18 -30.26 41.13 3.28
C LEU A 18 -28.77 41.49 3.28
N PRO A 19 -28.01 41.27 4.36
CA PRO A 19 -26.58 41.12 4.23
C PRO A 19 -26.37 39.83 3.41
N LEU A 20 -25.94 40.01 2.16
CA LEU A 20 -25.27 38.98 1.39
C LEU A 20 -24.05 38.56 2.22
N LEU A 21 -24.23 37.52 3.03
CA LEU A 21 -23.14 36.66 3.46
C LEU A 21 -22.56 36.10 2.17
N PHE A 22 -21.46 36.71 1.71
CA PHE A 22 -20.54 36.04 0.82
C PHE A 22 -20.03 34.83 1.59
N ALA A 23 -20.73 33.70 1.44
CA ALA A 23 -20.08 32.41 1.45
C ALA A 23 -18.89 32.59 0.52
N HIS A 24 -17.68 32.63 1.09
CA HIS A 24 -16.51 32.32 0.31
C HIS A 24 -16.79 30.89 -0.16
N ALA A 25 -17.26 30.78 -1.40
CA ALA A 25 -17.10 29.58 -2.17
C ALA A 25 -15.61 29.28 -2.07
N GLU A 26 -15.28 28.34 -1.20
CA GLU A 26 -14.03 27.62 -1.26
C GLU A 26 -13.96 27.19 -2.72
N GLU A 27 -13.08 27.83 -3.50
CA GLU A 27 -12.88 27.48 -4.89
C GLU A 27 -12.71 25.97 -4.90
N PRO A 28 -13.51 25.22 -5.68
CA PRO A 28 -13.34 23.80 -5.76
C PRO A 28 -11.87 23.58 -6.10
N VAL A 29 -11.12 23.01 -5.15
CA VAL A 29 -9.75 22.58 -5.37
C VAL A 29 -9.81 21.82 -6.69
N PRO A 30 -9.15 22.32 -7.75
CA PRO A 30 -9.26 21.69 -9.05
C PRO A 30 -8.94 20.22 -8.83
N PRO A 31 -9.77 19.28 -9.34
CA PRO A 31 -9.47 17.87 -9.20
C PRO A 31 -8.01 17.71 -9.61
N ALA A 32 -7.22 17.09 -8.73
CA ALA A 32 -5.79 16.90 -8.93
C ALA A 32 -5.62 16.49 -10.40
N LYS A 33 -5.01 17.39 -11.19
CA LYS A 33 -4.79 17.17 -12.63
C LYS A 33 -4.35 15.72 -12.76
N ASP A 34 -5.10 14.96 -13.56
CA ASP A 34 -4.82 13.57 -13.87
C ASP A 34 -3.31 13.37 -13.83
N ALA A 35 -2.84 12.58 -12.86
CA ALA A 35 -1.46 12.13 -12.84
C ALA A 35 -1.31 11.34 -14.15
N THR A 36 -0.90 12.04 -15.21
CA THR A 36 -0.58 11.44 -16.51
C THR A 36 0.41 10.35 -16.16
N ALA A 37 -0.03 9.09 -16.33
CA ALA A 37 0.76 7.91 -15.97
C ALA A 37 2.19 8.15 -16.46
N ALA A 38 3.09 8.39 -15.52
CA ALA A 38 4.46 8.72 -15.87
C ALA A 38 4.97 7.54 -16.70
N LYS A 39 5.38 7.80 -17.94
CA LYS A 39 5.82 6.74 -18.84
C LYS A 39 6.95 5.98 -18.14
N ALA A 40 6.77 4.67 -17.95
CA ALA A 40 7.77 3.83 -17.32
C ALA A 40 9.14 4.05 -17.98
N SER A 41 10.16 4.24 -17.14
CA SER A 41 11.54 4.50 -17.55
C SER A 41 12.48 3.57 -16.81
N PHE A 42 13.37 2.93 -17.56
CA PHE A 42 14.35 1.95 -17.07
C PHE A 42 15.78 2.39 -17.39
N THR A 43 16.01 3.69 -17.58
CA THR A 43 17.29 4.28 -18.02
C THR A 43 18.40 4.15 -16.97
N ASP A 44 18.02 4.19 -15.70
CA ASP A 44 18.90 4.09 -14.54
C ASP A 44 18.12 3.45 -13.37
N PRO A 45 18.80 2.96 -12.31
CA PRO A 45 18.14 2.32 -11.18
C PRO A 45 17.10 3.18 -10.47
N LYS A 46 17.32 4.50 -10.36
CA LYS A 46 16.35 5.41 -9.72
C LYS A 46 15.10 5.57 -10.57
N ALA A 47 15.25 5.70 -11.89
CA ALA A 47 14.13 5.77 -12.83
C ALA A 47 13.32 4.46 -12.83
N ALA A 48 14.01 3.31 -12.82
CA ALA A 48 13.36 2.00 -12.73
C ALA A 48 12.56 1.86 -11.44
N TYR A 49 13.14 2.23 -10.29
CA TYR A 49 12.45 2.18 -9.01
C TYR A 49 11.28 3.15 -8.92
N ARG A 50 11.42 4.36 -9.45
CA ARG A 50 10.29 5.31 -9.57
C ARG A 50 9.15 4.71 -10.38
N SER A 51 9.45 4.04 -11.49
CA SER A 51 8.43 3.36 -12.30
C SER A 51 7.71 2.27 -11.52
N TYR A 52 8.43 1.54 -10.65
CA TYR A 52 7.82 0.57 -9.75
C TYR A 52 6.92 1.23 -8.71
N ILE A 53 7.36 2.32 -8.06
CA ILE A 53 6.54 3.10 -7.12
C ILE A 53 5.24 3.56 -7.80
N GLU A 54 5.31 4.07 -9.03
CA GLU A 54 4.14 4.52 -9.77
C GLU A 54 3.20 3.36 -10.15
N ALA A 55 3.73 2.18 -10.45
CA ALA A 55 2.92 0.99 -10.66
C ALA A 55 2.17 0.56 -9.39
N ILE A 56 2.84 0.60 -8.22
CA ILE A 56 2.19 0.38 -6.92
C ILE A 56 1.14 1.46 -6.66
N ARG A 57 1.46 2.74 -6.92
CA ARG A 57 0.53 3.88 -6.78
C ARG A 57 -0.76 3.65 -7.56
N ALA A 58 -0.62 3.19 -8.81
CA ALA A 58 -1.72 2.87 -9.73
C ALA A 58 -2.39 1.52 -9.43
N MET A 59 -1.88 0.72 -8.48
CA MET A 59 -2.34 -0.63 -8.17
C MET A 59 -2.33 -1.55 -9.41
N ASP A 60 -1.35 -1.35 -10.31
CA ASP A 60 -1.21 -2.09 -11.56
C ASP A 60 -0.14 -3.19 -11.42
N LEU A 61 -0.59 -4.42 -11.17
CA LEU A 61 0.30 -5.58 -11.01
C LEU A 61 1.10 -5.87 -12.29
N THR A 62 0.51 -5.65 -13.46
CA THR A 62 1.19 -5.93 -14.73
C THR A 62 2.33 -4.95 -14.97
N ALA A 63 2.10 -3.66 -14.70
CA ALA A 63 3.15 -2.65 -14.74
C ALA A 63 4.22 -2.89 -13.66
N ALA A 64 3.80 -3.31 -12.45
CA ALA A 64 4.70 -3.60 -11.35
C ALA A 64 5.66 -4.75 -11.73
N LEU A 65 5.14 -5.86 -12.25
CA LEU A 65 5.94 -7.00 -12.69
C LEU A 65 6.94 -6.66 -13.80
N LYS A 66 6.58 -5.76 -14.73
CA LYS A 66 7.50 -5.29 -15.78
C LYS A 66 8.75 -4.59 -15.23
N CYS A 67 8.68 -4.07 -14.00
CA CYS A 67 9.81 -3.42 -13.34
C CYS A 67 10.82 -4.42 -12.76
N TRP A 68 10.50 -5.72 -12.75
CA TRP A 68 11.35 -6.78 -12.19
C TRP A 68 12.00 -7.63 -13.29
N SER A 69 13.17 -8.17 -12.96
CA SER A 69 13.85 -9.24 -13.67
C SER A 69 13.77 -10.50 -12.82
N TYR A 70 13.18 -11.55 -13.37
CA TYR A 70 12.99 -12.85 -12.73
C TYR A 70 12.86 -13.93 -13.80
N GLU A 71 13.13 -15.17 -13.43
CA GLU A 71 12.98 -16.32 -14.33
C GLU A 71 11.49 -16.68 -14.53
N PRO A 72 11.08 -17.22 -15.69
CA PRO A 72 9.68 -17.55 -15.95
C PRO A 72 9.02 -18.43 -14.87
N GLU A 73 9.76 -19.39 -14.31
CA GLU A 73 9.27 -20.28 -13.25
C GLU A 73 8.98 -19.54 -11.93
N GLN A 74 9.52 -18.33 -11.78
CA GLN A 74 9.33 -17.47 -10.61
C GLN A 74 8.12 -16.52 -10.76
N GLU A 75 7.43 -16.52 -11.90
CA GLU A 75 6.36 -15.55 -12.18
C GLU A 75 5.27 -15.53 -11.10
N GLU A 76 4.81 -16.70 -10.65
CA GLU A 76 3.78 -16.80 -9.60
C GLU A 76 4.27 -16.28 -8.24
N ALA A 77 5.54 -16.52 -7.91
CA ALA A 77 6.15 -15.98 -6.69
C ALA A 77 6.24 -14.45 -6.77
N MET A 78 6.63 -13.91 -7.92
CA MET A 78 6.72 -12.47 -8.15
C MET A 78 5.36 -11.79 -8.17
N LYS A 79 4.30 -12.44 -8.68
CA LYS A 79 2.91 -11.96 -8.55
C LYS A 79 2.52 -11.77 -7.09
N VAL A 80 2.93 -12.69 -6.21
CA VAL A 80 2.67 -12.58 -4.77
C VAL A 80 3.50 -11.46 -4.16
N VAL A 81 4.81 -11.40 -4.42
CA VAL A 81 5.70 -10.36 -3.87
C VAL A 81 5.26 -8.96 -4.26
N ALA A 82 5.01 -8.70 -5.55
CA ALA A 82 4.52 -7.40 -6.00
C ALA A 82 3.06 -7.16 -5.55
N GLY A 83 2.26 -8.23 -5.53
CA GLY A 83 0.86 -8.21 -5.13
C GLY A 83 0.64 -7.78 -3.68
N VAL A 84 1.51 -8.16 -2.74
CA VAL A 84 1.40 -7.76 -1.32
C VAL A 84 1.22 -6.25 -1.18
N TRP A 85 2.10 -5.47 -1.81
CA TRP A 85 2.05 -4.00 -1.71
C TRP A 85 0.79 -3.42 -2.35
N ILE A 86 0.39 -3.97 -3.50
CA ILE A 86 -0.82 -3.55 -4.22
C ILE A 86 -2.07 -3.85 -3.42
N SER A 87 -2.19 -5.05 -2.85
CA SER A 87 -3.34 -5.47 -2.06
C SER A 87 -3.48 -4.67 -0.76
N HIS A 88 -2.37 -4.40 -0.06
CA HIS A 88 -2.40 -3.52 1.11
C HIS A 88 -2.87 -2.11 0.75
N ARG A 89 -2.36 -1.53 -0.34
CA ARG A 89 -2.78 -0.21 -0.81
C ARG A 89 -4.24 -0.18 -1.23
N ARG A 90 -4.69 -1.17 -2.00
CA ARG A 90 -6.09 -1.28 -2.42
C ARG A 90 -7.02 -1.39 -1.23
N PHE A 91 -6.66 -2.20 -0.25
CA PHE A 91 -7.41 -2.35 1.00
C PHE A 91 -7.48 -1.03 1.77
N GLU A 92 -6.36 -0.31 1.87
CA GLU A 92 -6.29 1.00 2.50
C GLU A 92 -7.22 2.02 1.84
N LYS A 93 -7.23 2.09 0.51
CA LYS A 93 -8.14 2.95 -0.26
C LYS A 93 -9.60 2.54 -0.12
N ALA A 94 -9.89 1.24 -0.12
CA ALA A 94 -11.24 0.71 0.03
C ALA A 94 -11.81 1.00 1.43
N VAL A 95 -10.99 0.90 2.48
CA VAL A 95 -11.35 1.29 3.85
C VAL A 95 -11.63 2.79 3.93
N ASP A 96 -10.77 3.63 3.33
CA ASP A 96 -10.95 5.09 3.35
C ASP A 96 -12.20 5.56 2.61
N ALA A 97 -12.71 4.76 1.67
CA ALA A 97 -13.94 5.03 0.93
C ALA A 97 -15.22 4.74 1.74
N VAL A 98 -15.13 4.04 2.89
CA VAL A 98 -16.28 3.71 3.73
C VAL A 98 -16.17 4.48 5.07
N PRO A 99 -16.88 5.60 5.26
CA PRO A 99 -16.69 6.48 6.42
C PRO A 99 -16.79 5.81 7.79
N GLU A 100 -17.73 4.87 7.94
CA GLU A 100 -17.93 4.12 9.19
C GLU A 100 -16.71 3.26 9.54
N ILE A 101 -16.08 2.64 8.54
CA ILE A 101 -14.89 1.79 8.72
C ILE A 101 -13.64 2.66 8.86
N LYS A 102 -13.54 3.75 8.09
CA LYS A 102 -12.45 4.72 8.17
C LYS A 102 -12.29 5.29 9.59
N ALA A 103 -13.39 5.56 10.29
CA ALA A 103 -13.36 6.04 11.67
C ALA A 103 -12.61 5.07 12.62
N GLU A 104 -12.65 3.77 12.30
CA GLU A 104 -12.05 2.68 13.07
C GLU A 104 -10.73 2.17 12.44
N LYS A 105 -10.18 2.85 11.42
CA LYS A 105 -8.98 2.41 10.65
C LYS A 105 -7.79 2.04 11.54
N LYS A 106 -7.65 2.71 12.70
CA LYS A 106 -6.58 2.45 13.68
C LYS A 106 -6.63 1.02 14.26
N ILE A 107 -7.80 0.40 14.32
CA ILE A 107 -7.99 -0.96 14.84
C ILE A 107 -7.59 -2.01 13.78
N LEU A 108 -7.45 -1.61 12.52
CA LEU A 108 -6.98 -2.47 11.42
C LEU A 108 -5.44 -2.45 11.30
N GLU A 109 -4.73 -2.10 12.38
CA GLU A 109 -3.27 -2.20 12.47
C GLU A 109 -2.81 -3.61 12.11
N GLY A 110 -1.80 -3.71 11.24
CA GLY A 110 -1.32 -4.97 10.66
C GLY A 110 -1.90 -5.28 9.27
N TYR A 111 -3.11 -4.81 8.93
CA TYR A 111 -3.64 -4.88 7.56
C TYR A 111 -3.47 -3.57 6.79
N ILE A 112 -3.58 -2.45 7.50
CA ILE A 112 -3.27 -1.13 6.96
C ILE A 112 -1.79 -0.87 7.21
N ARG A 113 -1.02 -0.71 6.14
CA ARG A 113 0.39 -0.35 6.26
C ARG A 113 0.61 1.14 6.03
N PRO A 114 1.37 1.84 6.89
CA PRO A 114 1.65 3.25 6.71
C PRO A 114 2.53 3.54 5.47
N ASP A 115 3.34 2.56 5.07
CA ASP A 115 4.32 2.65 3.99
C ASP A 115 3.75 2.51 2.57
N VAL A 116 2.44 2.30 2.39
CA VAL A 116 1.80 2.23 1.05
C VAL A 116 0.79 3.35 0.77
N THR A 117 0.73 4.35 1.66
CA THR A 117 -0.11 5.55 1.51
C THR A 117 0.44 6.47 0.41
N ASP A 118 -0.38 7.39 -0.11
CA ASP A 118 0.08 8.39 -1.10
C ASP A 118 1.26 9.21 -0.57
N LYS A 119 1.18 9.63 0.69
CA LYS A 119 2.25 10.36 1.37
C LYS A 119 3.55 9.53 1.45
N ALA A 120 3.44 8.25 1.77
CA ALA A 120 4.60 7.35 1.85
C ALA A 120 5.24 7.13 0.46
N LEU A 121 4.44 6.99 -0.59
CA LEU A 121 4.92 6.86 -1.97
C LEU A 121 5.56 8.16 -2.46
N ASP A 122 4.99 9.32 -2.15
CA ASP A 122 5.58 10.62 -2.46
C ASP A 122 6.92 10.82 -1.74
N ALA A 123 6.99 10.44 -0.45
CA ALA A 123 8.23 10.47 0.32
C ALA A 123 9.29 9.52 -0.28
N ALA A 124 8.88 8.34 -0.74
CA ALA A 124 9.77 7.40 -1.42
C ALA A 124 10.31 7.98 -2.73
N VAL A 125 9.48 8.66 -3.53
CA VAL A 125 9.96 9.34 -4.76
C VAL A 125 10.93 10.46 -4.42
N ALA A 126 10.65 11.24 -3.37
CA ALA A 126 11.53 12.32 -2.94
C ALA A 126 12.90 11.81 -2.49
N ILE A 127 12.95 10.72 -1.71
CA ILE A 127 14.21 10.17 -1.19
C ILE A 127 15.11 9.58 -2.28
N LEU A 128 14.55 9.18 -3.44
CA LEU A 128 15.35 8.75 -4.58
C LEU A 128 16.28 9.85 -5.11
N SER A 129 15.92 11.13 -4.94
CA SER A 129 16.80 12.22 -5.36
C SER A 129 18.11 12.24 -4.57
N THR A 130 18.06 11.87 -3.29
CA THR A 130 19.21 11.85 -2.37
C THR A 130 19.86 10.48 -2.22
N ALA A 131 19.21 9.40 -2.68
CA ALA A 131 19.78 8.06 -2.65
C ALA A 131 21.07 7.96 -3.49
N GLU A 132 22.04 7.18 -3.04
CA GLU A 132 23.21 6.82 -3.83
C GLU A 132 22.93 5.54 -4.62
N VAL A 133 23.50 5.44 -5.82
CA VAL A 133 23.46 4.22 -6.62
C VAL A 133 24.86 3.62 -6.58
N LYS A 134 24.99 2.43 -6.00
CA LYS A 134 26.24 1.68 -5.99
C LYS A 134 26.18 0.62 -7.06
N GLU A 135 26.92 0.81 -8.15
CA GLU A 135 27.00 -0.17 -9.23
C GLU A 135 28.14 -1.16 -9.01
N ASN A 136 27.90 -2.43 -9.31
CA ASN A 136 28.91 -3.48 -9.33
C ASN A 136 28.60 -4.49 -10.44
N GLY A 137 29.43 -4.55 -11.49
CA GLY A 137 29.41 -5.65 -12.45
C GLY A 137 28.06 -5.91 -13.14
N GLY A 138 27.30 -4.86 -13.49
CA GLY A 138 25.98 -4.98 -14.12
C GLY A 138 24.80 -5.08 -13.15
N MET A 139 25.10 -5.11 -11.84
CA MET A 139 24.13 -4.92 -10.77
C MET A 139 24.24 -3.51 -10.17
N ALA A 140 23.20 -3.08 -9.47
CA ALA A 140 23.22 -1.86 -8.68
C ALA A 140 22.35 -1.99 -7.42
N GLU A 141 22.66 -1.21 -6.40
CA GLU A 141 21.85 -1.06 -5.19
C GLU A 141 21.51 0.41 -4.96
N LEU A 142 20.29 0.66 -4.48
CA LEU A 142 19.91 1.96 -3.94
C LEU A 142 20.29 2.04 -2.46
N LEU A 143 21.21 2.93 -2.14
CA LEU A 143 21.66 3.23 -0.79
C LEU A 143 21.01 4.50 -0.30
N ILE A 144 20.14 4.39 0.70
CA ILE A 144 19.52 5.53 1.38
C ILE A 144 20.30 5.80 2.66
N LYS A 145 20.91 6.99 2.74
CA LYS A 145 21.63 7.46 3.93
C LYS A 145 20.65 8.04 4.93
N TRP A 146 20.09 7.19 5.78
CA TRP A 146 19.08 7.58 6.76
C TRP A 146 19.58 8.57 7.82
N ASP A 147 20.84 8.44 8.23
CA ASP A 147 21.46 9.30 9.25
C ASP A 147 21.68 10.74 8.76
N ASP A 148 21.71 10.94 7.44
CA ASP A 148 21.88 12.24 6.79
C ASP A 148 20.54 12.85 6.34
N LYS A 149 19.40 12.28 6.78
CA LYS A 149 18.08 12.78 6.36
C LYS A 149 17.83 14.19 6.93
N PRO A 150 17.31 15.14 6.13
CA PRO A 150 16.88 16.44 6.64
C PRO A 150 15.93 16.31 7.83
N GLN A 151 16.03 17.23 8.78
CA GLN A 151 15.11 17.28 9.92
C GLN A 151 13.66 17.43 9.41
N GLY A 152 12.77 16.54 9.86
CA GLY A 152 11.38 16.46 9.39
C GLY A 152 11.14 15.52 8.20
N SER A 153 12.17 14.85 7.68
CA SER A 153 11.97 13.74 6.74
C SER A 153 11.23 12.58 7.44
N PRO A 154 10.27 11.93 6.74
CA PRO A 154 9.50 10.82 7.31
C PRO A 154 10.41 9.73 7.89
N ASP A 155 9.90 9.02 8.88
CA ASP A 155 10.63 7.88 9.43
C ASP A 155 10.72 6.75 8.40
N PRO A 156 11.77 5.91 8.45
CA PRO A 156 11.94 4.83 7.48
C PRO A 156 10.70 3.92 7.35
N GLU A 157 9.96 3.74 8.45
CA GLU A 157 8.73 2.95 8.51
C GLU A 157 7.52 3.62 7.83
N GLU A 158 7.60 4.92 7.52
CA GLU A 158 6.56 5.70 6.84
C GLU A 158 6.86 5.90 5.34
N ILE A 159 7.90 5.26 4.82
CA ILE A 159 8.33 5.42 3.42
C ILE A 159 8.20 4.07 2.72
N PHE A 160 7.63 4.10 1.52
CA PHE A 160 7.56 2.89 0.71
C PHE A 160 8.96 2.44 0.28
N LEU A 161 9.38 1.27 0.77
CA LEU A 161 10.57 0.57 0.28
C LEU A 161 10.33 -0.92 0.10
N SER A 162 10.59 -1.41 -1.11
CA SER A 162 10.54 -2.83 -1.43
C SER A 162 11.82 -3.50 -0.94
N GLY A 163 11.84 -3.84 0.35
CA GLY A 163 13.01 -4.37 1.05
C GLY A 163 13.92 -3.26 1.60
N ASN A 164 14.95 -3.66 2.36
CA ASN A 164 15.84 -2.71 3.04
C ASN A 164 16.70 -1.90 2.06
N GLN A 165 17.14 -2.53 0.97
CA GLN A 165 17.94 -1.94 -0.10
C GLN A 165 17.52 -2.56 -1.43
N PRO A 166 16.72 -1.86 -2.25
CA PRO A 166 16.33 -2.38 -3.55
C PRO A 166 17.56 -2.65 -4.42
N ALA A 167 17.65 -3.86 -4.95
CA ALA A 167 18.72 -4.30 -5.85
C ALA A 167 18.22 -4.33 -7.31
N PHE A 168 19.15 -4.10 -8.23
CA PHE A 168 18.89 -3.94 -9.65
C PHE A 168 19.87 -4.74 -10.49
N VAL A 169 19.42 -5.13 -11.68
CA VAL A 169 20.23 -5.75 -12.73
C VAL A 169 19.88 -5.13 -14.08
N LYS A 170 20.85 -5.08 -15.00
CA LYS A 170 20.55 -4.77 -16.41
C LYS A 170 19.91 -5.98 -17.09
N ALA A 171 18.65 -5.85 -17.48
CA ALA A 171 17.88 -6.87 -18.19
C ALA A 171 16.98 -6.21 -19.25
N ASP A 172 16.77 -6.89 -20.38
CA ASP A 172 15.94 -6.40 -21.50
C ASP A 172 16.27 -4.97 -21.97
N GLY A 173 17.56 -4.61 -21.94
CA GLY A 173 18.03 -3.28 -22.38
C GLY A 173 17.77 -2.13 -21.40
N GLY A 174 17.34 -2.42 -20.16
CA GLY A 174 17.14 -1.42 -19.11
C GLY A 174 17.52 -1.93 -17.72
N TRP A 175 17.45 -1.06 -16.72
CA TRP A 175 17.58 -1.45 -15.32
C TRP A 175 16.25 -1.96 -14.78
N LYS A 176 16.28 -3.10 -14.10
CA LYS A 176 15.11 -3.70 -13.45
C LYS A 176 15.45 -4.09 -12.01
N LEU A 177 14.44 -4.09 -11.15
CA LEU A 177 14.51 -4.70 -9.82
C LEU A 177 14.84 -6.18 -9.94
N THR A 178 15.61 -6.72 -9.01
CA THR A 178 15.90 -8.17 -8.93
C THR A 178 15.54 -8.68 -7.55
N PRO A 179 14.96 -9.88 -7.43
CA PRO A 179 14.76 -10.52 -6.14
C PRO A 179 16.10 -10.97 -5.52
N VAL A 180 17.15 -11.12 -6.31
CA VAL A 180 18.49 -11.50 -5.87
C VAL A 180 19.31 -10.24 -5.58
N SER A 181 19.87 -10.19 -4.38
CA SER A 181 20.82 -9.19 -3.90
C SER A 181 22.06 -9.87 -3.31
N ASP A 182 23.09 -9.09 -3.03
CA ASP A 182 24.26 -9.50 -2.24
C ASP A 182 23.90 -9.93 -0.81
N GLN A 183 22.75 -9.51 -0.29
CA GLN A 183 22.19 -9.91 1.01
C GLN A 183 21.33 -11.18 0.95
N GLY A 184 21.09 -11.73 -0.24
CA GLY A 184 20.33 -12.96 -0.46
C GLY A 184 19.24 -12.81 -1.51
N ASN A 185 18.45 -13.88 -1.65
CA ASN A 185 17.34 -13.97 -2.61
C ASN A 185 16.00 -13.81 -1.90
N LEU A 186 15.21 -12.81 -2.29
CA LEU A 186 13.86 -12.54 -1.79
C LEU A 186 12.91 -13.73 -1.99
N LEU A 187 13.13 -14.54 -3.02
CA LEU A 187 12.35 -15.75 -3.28
C LEU A 187 12.90 -16.99 -2.56
N GLY A 188 14.07 -16.88 -1.93
CA GLY A 188 14.83 -18.00 -1.36
C GLY A 188 15.45 -18.90 -2.43
N ASP A 189 16.27 -19.86 -1.98
CA ASP A 189 16.98 -20.81 -2.85
C ASP A 189 16.17 -22.07 -3.17
N GLY A 190 14.91 -22.13 -2.71
CA GLY A 190 14.03 -23.29 -2.84
C GLY A 190 12.65 -22.92 -3.38
N ASP A 191 11.69 -23.83 -3.19
CA ASP A 191 10.29 -23.55 -3.52
C ASP A 191 9.76 -22.43 -2.60
N PHE A 192 9.51 -21.25 -3.18
CA PHE A 192 8.94 -20.10 -2.48
C PHE A 192 7.59 -20.44 -1.82
N PHE A 193 6.85 -21.38 -2.41
CA PHE A 193 5.59 -21.90 -1.90
C PHE A 193 5.74 -23.24 -1.17
N ALA A 194 6.93 -23.56 -0.69
CA ALA A 194 7.13 -24.70 0.19
C ALA A 194 6.17 -24.63 1.38
N GLU A 195 5.74 -25.80 1.84
CA GLU A 195 4.86 -25.93 3.00
C GLU A 195 5.53 -25.32 4.25
N GLY A 196 4.79 -24.51 5.02
CA GLY A 196 5.33 -23.75 6.15
C GLY A 196 6.21 -22.54 5.77
N GLY A 197 6.44 -22.29 4.48
CA GLY A 197 7.20 -21.15 3.98
C GLY A 197 6.42 -19.83 3.99
N TRP A 198 7.16 -18.72 3.93
CA TRP A 198 6.57 -17.37 3.98
C TRP A 198 5.76 -17.04 2.72
N GLY A 199 6.12 -17.58 1.55
CA GLY A 199 5.42 -17.29 0.30
C GLY A 199 3.95 -17.71 0.30
N ARG A 200 3.59 -18.82 0.97
CA ARG A 200 2.18 -19.21 1.17
C ARG A 200 1.43 -18.23 2.05
N MET A 201 2.04 -17.81 3.17
CA MET A 201 1.45 -16.83 4.08
C MET A 201 1.19 -15.50 3.36
N LEU A 202 2.14 -15.04 2.53
CA LEU A 202 1.98 -13.83 1.72
C LEU A 202 0.85 -13.98 0.70
N ARG A 203 0.78 -15.11 -0.02
CA ARG A 203 -0.29 -15.39 -0.99
C ARG A 203 -1.66 -15.36 -0.34
N ASP A 204 -1.80 -16.00 0.82
CA ASP A 204 -3.06 -16.05 1.55
C ASP A 204 -3.45 -14.67 2.10
N GLY A 205 -2.47 -13.88 2.55
CA GLY A 205 -2.66 -12.48 2.94
C GLY A 205 -3.14 -11.59 1.78
N VAL A 206 -2.51 -11.70 0.61
CA VAL A 206 -2.92 -11.04 -0.64
C VAL A 206 -4.37 -11.37 -0.98
N ALA A 207 -4.71 -12.67 -1.01
CA ALA A 207 -6.07 -13.11 -1.33
C ALA A 207 -7.12 -12.57 -0.35
N MET A 208 -6.81 -12.58 0.96
CA MET A 208 -7.69 -12.04 2.00
C MET A 208 -7.93 -10.54 1.82
N LEU A 209 -6.86 -9.76 1.59
CA LEU A 209 -6.96 -8.31 1.41
C LEU A 209 -7.68 -7.94 0.11
N ASP A 210 -7.42 -8.65 -0.99
CA ASP A 210 -8.10 -8.42 -2.26
C ASP A 210 -9.60 -8.73 -2.17
N GLU A 211 -9.98 -9.82 -1.50
CA GLU A 211 -11.38 -10.14 -1.25
C GLU A 211 -12.06 -9.05 -0.41
N ALA A 212 -11.45 -8.66 0.70
CA ALA A 212 -12.00 -7.64 1.59
C ALA A 212 -12.15 -6.30 0.85
N SER A 213 -11.14 -5.89 0.09
CA SER A 213 -11.17 -4.70 -0.77
C SER A 213 -12.32 -4.77 -1.77
N GLY A 214 -12.44 -5.88 -2.50
CA GLY A 214 -13.50 -6.06 -3.49
C GLY A 214 -14.91 -6.01 -2.88
N LYS A 215 -15.10 -6.54 -1.67
CA LYS A 215 -16.38 -6.49 -0.94
C LYS A 215 -16.72 -5.10 -0.43
N LEU A 216 -15.71 -4.33 0.00
CA LEU A 216 -15.87 -2.93 0.37
C LEU A 216 -16.25 -2.07 -0.85
N GLU A 217 -15.52 -2.22 -1.96
CA GLU A 217 -15.76 -1.49 -3.22
C GLU A 217 -17.16 -1.75 -3.79
N LYS A 218 -17.66 -2.98 -3.67
CA LYS A 218 -19.03 -3.34 -4.08
C LYS A 218 -20.11 -2.91 -3.08
N GLY A 219 -19.72 -2.40 -1.92
CA GLY A 219 -20.65 -2.03 -0.84
C GLY A 219 -21.33 -3.23 -0.16
N GLU A 220 -20.77 -4.44 -0.29
CA GLU A 220 -21.25 -5.63 0.42
C GLU A 220 -20.94 -5.56 1.92
N ILE A 221 -19.82 -4.90 2.26
CA ILE A 221 -19.42 -4.61 3.64
C ILE A 221 -19.50 -3.11 3.84
N LYS A 222 -20.31 -2.68 4.81
CA LYS A 222 -20.54 -1.25 5.12
C LYS A 222 -20.12 -0.85 6.53
N THR A 223 -19.93 -1.85 7.41
CA THR A 223 -19.68 -1.65 8.83
C THR A 223 -18.35 -2.26 9.24
N PHE A 224 -17.76 -1.70 10.29
CA PHE A 224 -16.50 -2.23 10.85
C PHE A 224 -16.67 -3.67 11.36
N ALA A 225 -17.80 -3.97 12.00
CA ALA A 225 -18.10 -5.30 12.49
C ALA A 225 -18.17 -6.34 11.36
N GLY A 226 -18.76 -5.98 10.20
CA GLY A 226 -18.80 -6.84 9.02
C GLY A 226 -17.42 -7.12 8.44
N LEU A 227 -16.58 -6.10 8.35
CA LEU A 227 -15.19 -6.26 7.90
C LEU A 227 -14.40 -7.15 8.86
N LYS A 228 -14.48 -6.89 10.17
CA LYS A 228 -13.79 -7.67 11.20
C LYS A 228 -14.22 -9.15 11.18
N ALA A 229 -15.51 -9.42 10.97
CA ALA A 229 -16.02 -10.79 10.85
C ALA A 229 -15.41 -11.51 9.63
N LEU A 230 -15.37 -10.87 8.47
CA LEU A 230 -14.74 -11.43 7.27
C LEU A 230 -13.25 -11.73 7.51
N MET A 231 -12.50 -10.74 8.00
CA MET A 231 -11.05 -10.89 8.22
C MET A 231 -10.78 -12.00 9.23
N GLY A 232 -11.54 -12.06 10.33
CA GLY A 232 -11.42 -13.11 11.34
C GLY A 232 -11.73 -14.51 10.81
N GLU A 233 -12.73 -14.66 9.93
CA GLU A 233 -13.04 -15.93 9.27
C GLU A 233 -11.87 -16.39 8.38
N ARG A 234 -11.30 -15.47 7.58
CA ARG A 234 -10.18 -15.77 6.70
C ARG A 234 -8.90 -16.11 7.46
N GLU A 235 -8.59 -15.39 8.52
CA GLU A 235 -7.47 -15.72 9.40
C GLU A 235 -7.63 -17.07 10.07
N LYS A 236 -8.84 -17.39 10.55
CA LYS A 236 -9.13 -18.69 11.15
C LYS A 236 -8.91 -19.80 10.13
N ALA A 237 -9.47 -19.68 8.93
CA ALA A 237 -9.29 -20.64 7.85
C ALA A 237 -7.80 -20.80 7.46
N MET A 238 -7.03 -19.71 7.43
CA MET A 238 -5.59 -19.74 7.17
C MET A 238 -4.84 -20.50 8.28
N LYS A 239 -5.14 -20.21 9.56
CA LYS A 239 -4.52 -20.91 10.71
C LYS A 239 -4.84 -22.40 10.70
N GLU A 240 -6.08 -22.78 10.41
CA GLU A 240 -6.50 -24.18 10.33
C GLU A 240 -5.78 -24.93 9.20
N ARG A 241 -5.65 -24.33 8.00
CA ARG A 241 -4.85 -24.92 6.92
C ARG A 241 -3.39 -25.09 7.32
N ASN A 242 -2.76 -24.06 7.88
CA ASN A 242 -1.37 -24.10 8.28
C ASN A 242 -1.09 -25.15 9.37
N GLU A 243 -2.03 -25.34 10.30
CA GLU A 243 -1.90 -26.38 11.33
C GLU A 243 -2.07 -27.79 10.74
N GLN A 244 -3.04 -27.98 9.84
CA GLN A 244 -3.23 -29.25 9.13
C GLN A 244 -1.97 -29.63 8.31
N GLU A 245 -1.38 -28.65 7.62
CA GLU A 245 -0.12 -28.79 6.90
C GLU A 245 1.02 -29.24 7.83
N LYS A 246 1.22 -28.53 8.96
CA LYS A 246 2.22 -28.93 9.98
C LYS A 246 2.02 -30.35 10.50
N GLN A 247 0.78 -30.79 10.66
CA GLN A 247 0.48 -32.16 11.09
C GLN A 247 0.81 -33.19 10.00
N ASN A 248 0.51 -32.88 8.74
CA ASN A 248 0.86 -33.73 7.60
C ASN A 248 2.38 -33.89 7.46
N LEU A 249 3.16 -32.83 7.68
CA LEU A 249 4.63 -32.87 7.69
C LEU A 249 5.16 -33.84 8.74
N LYS A 250 4.69 -33.71 10.00
CA LYS A 250 5.10 -34.60 11.09
C LYS A 250 4.73 -36.07 10.83
N ALA A 251 3.60 -36.31 10.18
CA ALA A 251 3.18 -37.67 9.83
C ALA A 251 4.04 -38.30 8.73
N ASN A 252 4.62 -37.48 7.84
CA ASN A 252 5.44 -37.93 6.71
C ASN A 252 6.94 -38.07 7.06
N GLU A 253 7.40 -37.55 8.19
CA GLU A 253 8.72 -37.87 8.75
C GLU A 253 8.74 -39.32 9.25
N LYS A 254 9.02 -40.28 8.35
CA LYS A 254 9.31 -41.66 8.77
C LYS A 254 10.47 -41.66 9.76
N PRO A 255 10.41 -42.42 10.88
CA PRO A 255 11.57 -42.60 11.74
C PRO A 255 12.69 -43.22 10.92
N ARG A 256 13.87 -42.58 10.92
CA ARG A 256 15.06 -43.18 10.30
C ARG A 256 15.31 -44.53 10.97
N PRO A 257 15.43 -45.63 10.22
CA PRO A 257 15.86 -46.89 10.82
C PRO A 257 17.23 -46.67 11.47
N GLN A 258 17.34 -47.07 12.74
CA GLN A 258 18.59 -47.08 13.50
C GLN A 258 19.51 -48.18 12.99
#